data_AF-A0A1Y2F3Z4-F1
#
_entry.id   AF-A0A1Y2F3Z4-F1
#
_cell.length_a   1.000
_cell.length_b   1.000
_cell.length_c   1.000
_cell.angle_alpha   90.00
_cell.angle_beta   90.00
_cell.angle_gamma   90.00
#
_symmetry.space_group_name_H-M   'P 1'
#
loop_
_entity.id
_entity.type
_entity.pdbx_description
1 polymer ?
#
loop_
_entity_poly.entity_id
_entity_poly.type
_entity_poly.pdbx_seq_one_letter_code
_entity_poly.pdbx_strand_id
1 'polypeptide(L)'
;MDRFAEEGTRKDASGLGMKNSVVEYVQNPSLFPTQSTKQVVLDTAASLAAHGAFCAFCGNLGADKKCSGCHWETYCSVGHQKKDWPHHRDW
;
A
#
# COMPACT_ATOMS: atom_id res chain seq x y z
N MET A 1 -15.01 29.44 49.18
CA MET A 1 -15.29 28.13 48.57
C MET A 1 -14.17 27.86 47.58
N ASP A 2 -13.05 27.27 48.02
CA ASP A 2 -12.78 25.81 48.03
C ASP A 2 -12.56 25.26 46.59
N ARG A 3 -11.61 24.40 46.21
CA ARG A 3 -10.37 23.79 46.74
C ARG A 3 -10.06 22.65 45.72
N PHE A 4 -8.86 22.58 45.10
CA PHE A 4 -8.19 21.39 44.47
C PHE A 4 -8.96 20.65 43.32
N ALA A 5 -8.43 19.88 42.35
CA ALA A 5 -7.17 19.22 41.96
C ALA A 5 -7.22 18.99 40.41
N GLU A 6 -6.15 19.18 39.63
CA GLU A 6 -5.17 18.20 39.09
C GLU A 6 -5.67 17.04 38.19
N GLU A 7 -4.86 16.84 37.12
CA GLU A 7 -4.63 15.64 36.28
C GLU A 7 -5.57 15.24 35.14
N GLY A 8 -4.94 14.98 33.98
CA GLY A 8 -5.57 14.36 32.82
C GLY A 8 -4.76 14.44 31.52
N THR A 9 -3.46 14.16 31.55
CA THR A 9 -2.64 13.96 30.34
C THR A 9 -3.18 12.76 29.55
N ARG A 10 -3.88 13.01 28.43
CA ARG A 10 -4.21 11.95 27.47
C ARG A 10 -3.03 11.79 26.52
N LYS A 11 -2.19 10.79 26.81
CA LYS A 11 -1.19 10.27 25.89
C LYS A 11 -1.90 9.26 24.98
N ASP A 12 -2.23 9.64 23.76
CA ASP A 12 -2.48 8.68 22.68
C ASP A 12 -1.14 8.28 22.06
N ALA A 13 -0.59 7.23 22.66
CA ALA A 13 0.46 6.41 22.09
C ALA A 13 -0.08 5.73 20.83
N SER A 14 0.38 6.15 19.66
CA SER A 14 0.44 5.37 18.42
C SER A 14 1.47 6.00 17.47
N GLY A 15 2.68 6.15 17.97
CA GLY A 15 3.84 6.69 17.26
C GLY A 15 5.10 5.88 17.55
N LEU A 16 4.98 4.56 17.63
CA LEU A 16 6.05 3.58 17.87
C LEU A 16 5.73 2.37 16.98
N GLY A 17 6.57 1.91 16.05
CA GLY A 17 7.90 2.35 15.69
C GLY A 17 8.30 1.77 14.34
N MET A 18 8.95 2.60 13.54
CA MET A 18 9.71 2.16 12.36
C MET A 18 11.16 2.66 12.41
N LYS A 19 11.56 3.34 13.50
CA LYS A 19 12.81 4.11 13.55
C LYS A 19 14.01 3.34 14.09
N ASN A 20 13.80 2.17 14.71
CA ASN A 20 14.88 1.42 15.40
C ASN A 20 15.25 0.09 14.72
N SER A 21 14.59 -0.30 13.64
CA SER A 21 14.76 -1.63 13.03
C SER A 21 16.16 -1.87 12.44
N VAL A 22 16.82 -0.85 11.90
CA VAL A 22 18.12 -1.03 11.21
C VAL A 22 19.27 -1.18 12.20
N VAL A 23 19.33 -0.34 13.24
CA VAL A 23 20.41 -0.39 14.25
C VAL A 23 20.40 -1.73 14.99
N GLU A 24 19.20 -2.21 15.33
CA GLU A 24 19.02 -3.49 16.01
C GLU A 24 19.40 -4.68 15.12
N TYR A 25 19.07 -4.64 13.81
CA TYR A 25 19.53 -5.64 12.84
C TYR A 25 21.05 -5.66 12.69
N VAL A 26 21.70 -4.49 12.66
CA VAL A 26 23.17 -4.40 12.57
C VAL A 26 23.84 -5.01 13.81
N GLN A 27 23.25 -4.80 15.00
CA GLN A 27 23.80 -5.31 16.26
C GLN A 27 23.49 -6.79 16.49
N ASN A 28 22.35 -7.29 16.03
CA ASN A 28 21.95 -8.68 16.26
C ASN A 28 21.01 -9.23 15.15
N PRO A 29 21.55 -9.59 13.98
CA PRO A 29 20.74 -10.01 12.83
C PRO A 29 20.04 -11.36 13.04
N SER A 30 20.47 -12.20 13.98
CA SER A 30 19.84 -13.50 14.28
C SER A 30 18.52 -13.40 15.04
N LEU A 31 18.21 -12.23 15.61
CA LEU A 31 16.90 -11.95 16.20
C LEU A 31 15.81 -11.71 15.15
N PHE A 32 16.19 -11.50 13.90
CA PHE A 32 15.26 -11.25 12.81
C PHE A 32 15.00 -12.57 12.07
N PRO A 33 13.75 -13.03 11.99
CA PRO A 33 13.43 -14.24 11.25
C PRO A 33 13.81 -14.02 9.78
N THR A 34 14.73 -14.84 9.27
CA THR A 34 15.07 -14.84 7.85
C THR A 34 13.92 -15.49 7.10
N GLN A 35 13.09 -14.68 6.44
CA GLN A 35 12.12 -15.24 5.52
C GLN A 35 12.86 -15.91 4.37
N SER A 36 12.48 -17.14 4.05
CA SER A 36 12.91 -17.77 2.80
C SER A 36 12.50 -16.87 1.64
N THR A 37 13.36 -16.75 0.62
CA THR A 37 13.04 -16.03 -0.63
C THR A 37 11.69 -16.44 -1.20
N LYS A 38 11.33 -17.72 -1.09
CA LYS A 38 10.02 -18.23 -1.53
C LYS A 38 8.87 -17.58 -0.74
N GLN A 39 9.03 -17.42 0.57
CA GLN A 39 8.00 -16.79 1.42
C GLN A 39 7.86 -15.31 1.08
N VAL A 40 8.97 -14.60 0.92
CA VAL A 40 8.97 -13.17 0.52
C VAL A 40 8.22 -12.96 -0.80
N VAL A 41 8.47 -13.82 -1.80
CA VAL A 41 7.80 -13.74 -3.10
C VAL A 41 6.31 -14.01 -2.97
N LEU A 42 5.91 -15.03 -2.20
CA LEU A 42 4.49 -15.35 -1.99
C LEU A 42 3.76 -14.22 -1.25
N ASP A 43 4.35 -13.67 -0.20
CA ASP A 43 3.76 -12.56 0.57
C ASP A 43 3.64 -11.29 -0.27
N THR A 44 4.65 -11.01 -1.10
CA THR A 44 4.64 -9.87 -2.03
C THR A 44 3.56 -10.06 -3.10
N ALA A 45 3.47 -11.24 -3.70
CA ALA A 45 2.46 -11.53 -4.72
C ALA A 45 1.04 -11.47 -4.14
N ALA A 46 0.83 -12.04 -2.94
CA ALA A 46 -0.45 -11.96 -2.24
C ALA A 46 -0.83 -10.51 -1.92
N SER A 47 0.14 -9.71 -1.45
CA SER A 47 -0.07 -8.29 -1.18
C SER A 47 -0.47 -7.54 -2.44
N LEU A 48 0.25 -7.72 -3.56
CA LEU A 48 -0.09 -7.07 -4.84
C LEU A 48 -1.47 -7.50 -5.35
N ALA A 49 -1.80 -8.79 -5.27
CA ALA A 49 -3.11 -9.30 -5.67
C ALA A 49 -4.25 -8.69 -4.83
N ALA A 50 -4.01 -8.44 -3.54
CA ALA A 50 -5.00 -7.85 -2.64
C ALA A 50 -5.35 -6.37 -2.96
N HIS A 51 -4.45 -5.62 -3.62
CA HIS A 51 -4.72 -4.23 -4.01
C HIS A 51 -5.73 -4.13 -5.17
N GLY A 52 -5.98 -5.23 -5.89
CA GLY A 52 -6.92 -5.29 -7.00
C GLY A 52 -6.47 -4.49 -8.23
N ALA A 53 -7.39 -4.33 -9.18
CA ALA A 53 -7.13 -3.60 -10.42
C ALA A 53 -7.04 -2.08 -10.17
N PHE A 54 -6.14 -1.41 -10.89
CA PHE A 54 -5.93 0.03 -10.81
C PHE A 54 -6.29 0.72 -12.13
N CYS A 55 -6.61 2.01 -12.07
CA CYS A 55 -6.87 2.77 -13.28
C CYS A 55 -5.56 3.16 -13.97
N ALA A 56 -5.37 2.76 -15.22
CA ALA A 56 -4.16 3.07 -15.99
C ALA A 56 -3.90 4.59 -16.12
N PHE A 57 -4.96 5.39 -16.14
CA PHE A 57 -4.86 6.85 -16.28
C PHE A 57 -4.58 7.58 -14.96
N CYS A 58 -5.25 7.20 -13.85
CA CYS A 58 -5.21 7.97 -12.61
C CYS A 58 -4.63 7.23 -11.41
N GLY A 59 -4.27 5.95 -11.56
CA GLY A 59 -3.63 5.12 -10.52
C GLY A 59 -4.53 4.66 -9.37
N ASN A 60 -5.79 5.13 -9.30
CA ASN A 60 -6.71 4.72 -8.25
C ASN A 60 -7.03 3.23 -8.34
N LEU A 61 -7.04 2.56 -7.20
CA LEU A 61 -7.47 1.17 -7.05
C LEU A 61 -8.98 1.03 -7.26
N GLY A 62 -9.41 -0.21 -7.52
CA GLY A 62 -10.83 -0.54 -7.71
C GLY A 62 -11.36 -0.21 -9.11
N ALA A 63 -10.48 -0.15 -10.12
CA ALA A 63 -10.92 0.02 -11.50
C ALA A 63 -11.54 -1.27 -12.04
N ASP A 64 -12.82 -1.23 -12.42
CA ASP A 64 -13.60 -2.39 -12.85
C ASP A 64 -13.79 -2.47 -14.37
N LYS A 65 -13.55 -1.37 -15.10
CA LYS A 65 -13.79 -1.31 -16.55
C LYS A 65 -12.53 -1.70 -17.30
N LYS A 66 -12.58 -2.84 -17.99
CA LYS A 66 -11.51 -3.30 -18.86
C LYS A 66 -11.61 -2.67 -20.24
N CYS A 67 -10.47 -2.40 -20.86
CA CYS A 67 -10.44 -2.09 -22.29
C CYS A 67 -11.01 -3.27 -23.10
N SER A 68 -11.96 -2.99 -23.99
CA SER A 68 -12.57 -4.01 -24.85
C SER A 68 -11.65 -4.51 -25.99
N GLY A 69 -10.53 -3.83 -26.22
CA GLY A 69 -9.51 -4.26 -27.18
C GLY A 69 -8.56 -5.27 -26.56
N CYS A 70 -7.73 -4.81 -25.62
CA CYS A 70 -6.66 -5.62 -25.03
C CYS A 70 -7.11 -6.49 -23.84
N HIS A 71 -8.23 -6.16 -23.18
CA HIS A 71 -8.71 -6.80 -21.95
C HIS A 71 -7.74 -6.79 -20.75
N TRP A 72 -6.60 -6.11 -20.89
CA TRP A 72 -5.54 -6.00 -19.90
C TRP A 72 -5.70 -4.72 -19.07
N GLU A 73 -5.75 -3.57 -19.72
CA GLU A 73 -5.84 -2.28 -19.04
C GLU A 73 -7.20 -2.03 -18.41
N THR A 74 -7.18 -1.47 -17.19
CA THR A 74 -8.37 -1.15 -16.40
C THR A 74 -8.51 0.34 -16.17
N TYR A 75 -9.76 0.82 -16.12
CA TYR A 75 -10.10 2.23 -15.96
C TYR A 75 -11.27 2.42 -15.00
N CYS A 76 -11.28 3.54 -14.27
CA CYS A 76 -12.46 3.94 -13.48
C CYS A 76 -13.67 4.28 -14.38
N SER A 77 -13.41 4.77 -15.60
CA SER A 77 -14.45 5.21 -16.53
C SER A 77 -13.99 5.17 -17.98
N VAL A 78 -14.95 5.17 -18.91
CA VAL A 78 -14.68 5.36 -20.35
C VAL A 78 -13.98 6.71 -20.62
N GLY A 79 -14.20 7.71 -19.77
CA GLY A 79 -13.51 9.01 -19.89
C GLY A 79 -12.01 8.89 -19.67
N HIS A 80 -11.58 8.08 -18.69
CA HIS A 80 -10.16 7.82 -18.45
C HIS A 80 -9.54 6.99 -19.58
N GLN A 81 -10.25 5.98 -20.09
CA GLN A 81 -9.81 5.22 -21.25
C GLN A 81 -9.59 6.12 -22.48
N LYS A 82 -10.51 7.04 -22.76
CA LYS A 82 -10.38 7.97 -23.90
C LYS A 82 -9.19 8.92 -23.76
N LYS A 83 -8.90 9.38 -22.54
CA LYS A 83 -7.74 10.25 -22.27
C LYS A 83 -6.42 9.49 -22.42
N ASP A 84 -6.41 8.23 -22.04
CA ASP A 84 -5.26 7.33 -22.16
C ASP A 84 -5.08 6.76 -23.58
N TRP A 85 -6.14 6.75 -24.39
CA TRP A 85 -6.16 6.16 -25.74
C TRP A 85 -4.99 6.56 -26.66
N PRO A 86 -4.50 7.82 -26.70
CA PRO A 86 -3.35 8.18 -27.51
C PRO A 86 -2.07 7.41 -27.16
N HIS A 87 -1.95 6.92 -25.93
CA HIS A 87 -0.80 6.16 -25.42
C HIS A 87 -1.08 4.66 -25.36
N HIS A 88 -2.35 4.26 -25.18
CA HIS A 88 -2.74 2.86 -25.04
C HIS A 88 -2.96 2.12 -26.36
N ARG A 89 -3.46 2.78 -27.41
CA ARG A 89 -4.02 2.09 -28.60
C ARG A 89 -3.03 1.25 -29.43
N ASP A 90 -1.74 1.48 -29.28
CA ASP A 90 -0.69 0.98 -30.18
C ASP A 90 0.09 -0.22 -29.58
N TRP A 91 -0.35 -0.80 -28.46
CA TRP A 91 0.29 -1.95 -27.82
C TRP A 91 -0.68 -3.00 -27.28
#